data_AF-A0A935EXF3-F1
#
_entry.id   AF-A0A935EXF3-F1
#
_cell.length_a   1.000
_cell.length_b   1.000
_cell.length_c   1.000
_cell.angle_alpha   90.00
_cell.angle_beta   90.00
_cell.angle_gamma   90.00
#
_symmetry.space_group_name_H-M   'P 1'
#
loop_
_entity.id
_entity.type
_entity.pdbx_description
1 polymer ?
#
loop_
_entity_poly.entity_id
_entity_poly.type
_entity_poly.pdbx_seq_one_letter_code
_entity_poly.pdbx_strand_id
1 'polypeptide(L)'
;MNGVRGSYAGLMARGGLMVGLTWKDKHVREIRLEAKAPNTFLIQYPDTGPLKMLRRGAWKPVKPENGMIRVKLNKAEKALITTK
;
A
#
# COMPACT_ATOMS: atom_id res chain seq x y z
N MET A 1 7.19 25.38 10.36
CA MET A 1 6.00 24.60 10.75
C MET A 1 6.35 23.12 10.68
N ASN A 2 6.28 22.40 11.79
CA ASN A 2 6.57 20.97 11.82
C ASN A 2 5.37 20.19 11.28
N GLY A 3 5.54 19.59 10.10
CA GLY A 3 4.53 18.77 9.45
C GLY A 3 4.03 17.61 10.32
N VAL A 4 2.72 17.35 10.34
CA VAL A 4 2.15 16.20 11.05
C VAL A 4 2.59 14.91 10.37
N ARG A 5 3.34 14.08 11.09
CA ARG A 5 3.78 12.74 10.68
C ARG A 5 3.10 11.70 11.55
N GLY A 6 2.74 10.57 10.97
CA GLY A 6 2.28 9.41 11.73
C GLY A 6 2.45 8.11 10.98
N SER A 7 2.19 7.01 11.69
CA SER A 7 2.23 5.67 11.13
C SER A 7 1.38 4.69 11.94
N TYR A 8 0.90 3.64 11.28
CA TYR A 8 0.38 2.45 11.93
C TYR A 8 0.94 1.17 11.27
N ALA A 9 0.87 0.05 11.99
CA ALA A 9 1.24 -1.26 11.47
C ALA A 9 0.36 -2.35 12.11
N GLY A 10 0.12 -3.42 11.35
CA GLY A 10 -0.53 -4.63 11.86
C GLY A 10 -2.06 -4.66 11.76
N LEU A 11 -2.70 -3.66 11.13
CA LEU A 11 -4.14 -3.69 10.93
C LEU A 11 -4.53 -4.79 9.94
N MET A 12 -5.61 -5.50 10.25
CA MET A 12 -6.10 -6.60 9.44
C MET A 12 -7.29 -6.16 8.59
N ALA A 13 -7.11 -6.19 7.27
CA ALA A 13 -8.18 -6.08 6.30
C ALA A 13 -8.79 -7.45 5.99
N ARG A 14 -10.09 -7.45 5.65
CA ARG A 14 -10.81 -8.65 5.21
C ARG A 14 -10.11 -9.31 4.02
N GLY A 15 -10.24 -10.63 3.91
CA GLY A 15 -9.54 -11.43 2.90
C GLY A 15 -8.09 -11.75 3.26
N GLY A 16 -7.63 -11.42 4.48
CA GLY A 16 -6.34 -11.84 5.01
C GLY A 16 -5.18 -10.91 4.64
N LEU A 17 -5.40 -9.60 4.58
CA LEU A 17 -4.35 -8.62 4.31
C LEU A 17 -3.94 -7.91 5.59
N MET A 18 -2.67 -8.00 5.97
CA MET A 18 -2.08 -7.15 7.00
C MET A 18 -1.56 -5.86 6.34
N VAL A 19 -1.91 -4.72 6.94
CA VAL A 19 -1.62 -3.39 6.40
C VAL A 19 -0.84 -2.56 7.42
N GLY A 20 0.16 -1.84 6.93
CA GLY A 20 0.79 -0.72 7.62
C GLY A 20 0.85 0.50 6.70
N LEU A 21 0.91 1.69 7.27
CA LEU A 21 0.91 2.93 6.51
C LEU A 21 1.75 3.99 7.23
N THR A 22 2.43 4.83 6.47
CA THR A 22 3.07 6.06 6.98
C THR A 22 2.56 7.28 6.22
N TRP A 23 2.36 8.39 6.92
CA TRP A 23 1.92 9.65 6.34
C TRP A 23 2.74 10.83 6.87
N LYS A 24 2.82 11.86 6.04
CA LYS A 24 3.46 13.14 6.38
C LYS A 24 2.73 14.26 5.65
N ASP A 25 2.45 15.35 6.35
CA ASP A 25 1.79 16.54 5.79
C ASP A 25 0.42 16.20 5.18
N LYS A 26 -0.35 15.35 5.86
CA LYS A 26 -1.66 14.81 5.40
C LYS A 26 -1.62 13.89 4.17
N HIS A 27 -0.42 13.60 3.64
CA HIS A 27 -0.26 12.71 2.48
C HIS A 27 0.32 11.36 2.87
N VAL A 28 -0.23 10.29 2.29
CA VAL A 28 0.31 8.94 2.43
C VAL A 28 1.66 8.87 1.72
N ARG A 29 2.67 8.30 2.37
CA ARG A 29 4.02 8.14 1.82
C ARG A 29 4.35 6.69 1.50
N GLU A 30 3.90 5.79 2.35
CA GLU A 30 4.22 4.37 2.25
C GLU A 30 3.06 3.52 2.74
N ILE A 31 2.71 2.48 1.99
CA ILE A 31 1.74 1.45 2.37
C ILE A 31 2.45 0.10 2.32
N ARG A 32 2.49 -0.60 3.45
CA ARG A 32 3.06 -1.94 3.62
C ARG A 32 1.94 -2.96 3.60
N LEU A 33 2.10 -3.99 2.79
CA LEU A 33 1.13 -5.05 2.59
C LEU A 33 1.78 -6.39 2.85
N GLU A 34 1.12 -7.23 3.63
CA GLU A 34 1.50 -8.64 3.80
C GLU A 34 0.26 -9.53 3.75
N ALA A 35 0.26 -10.50 2.84
CA ALA A 35 -0.85 -11.43 2.69
C ALA A 35 -0.73 -12.61 3.67
N LYS A 36 -1.74 -12.78 4.53
CA LYS A 36 -1.93 -13.97 5.39
C LYS A 36 -2.68 -15.10 4.69
N ALA A 37 -3.35 -14.81 3.58
CA ALA A 37 -3.99 -15.76 2.67
C ALA A 37 -3.80 -15.30 1.20
N PRO A 38 -3.78 -16.22 0.22
CA PRO A 38 -3.69 -15.83 -1.18
C PRO A 38 -4.98 -15.13 -1.62
N ASN A 39 -4.87 -13.94 -2.21
CA ASN A 39 -6.03 -13.19 -2.67
C ASN A 39 -5.66 -12.10 -3.70
N THR A 40 -6.68 -11.53 -4.33
CA THR A 40 -6.58 -10.25 -5.04
C THR A 40 -7.21 -9.16 -4.19
N PHE A 41 -6.40 -8.21 -3.75
CA PHE A 41 -6.83 -7.09 -2.93
C PHE A 41 -7.08 -5.86 -3.78
N LEU A 42 -8.12 -5.09 -3.43
CA LEU A 42 -8.39 -3.77 -3.97
C LEU A 42 -8.13 -2.75 -2.88
N ILE A 43 -7.22 -1.82 -3.14
CA ILE A 43 -6.81 -0.80 -2.18
C ILE A 43 -7.27 0.54 -2.73
N GLN A 44 -8.22 1.17 -2.04
CA GLN A 44 -8.60 2.54 -2.38
C GLN A 44 -7.45 3.48 -2.02
N TYR A 45 -7.05 4.28 -2.99
CA TYR A 45 -6.01 5.26 -2.83
C TYR A 45 -6.50 6.62 -3.35
N PRO A 46 -6.74 7.60 -2.44
CA PRO A 46 -7.42 8.84 -2.81
C PRO A 46 -6.51 9.85 -3.52
N ASP A 47 -5.18 9.73 -3.38
CA ASP A 47 -4.25 10.70 -3.97
C ASP A 47 -3.96 10.34 -5.43
N THR A 48 -3.77 11.36 -6.27
CA THR A 48 -3.55 11.23 -7.72
C THR A 48 -2.08 11.23 -8.13
N GLY A 49 -1.16 11.15 -7.15
CA GLY A 49 0.28 11.19 -7.37
C GLY A 49 0.85 9.93 -8.03
N PRO A 50 2.06 10.01 -8.62
CA PRO A 50 2.73 8.85 -9.18
C PRO A 50 3.10 7.84 -8.09
N LEU A 51 2.67 6.60 -8.28
CA LEU A 51 2.94 5.50 -7.36
C LEU A 51 3.92 4.50 -7.94
N LYS A 52 4.72 3.90 -7.06
CA LYS A 52 5.52 2.73 -7.36
C LYS A 52 5.25 1.64 -6.35
N MET A 53 5.31 0.39 -6.80
CA MET A 53 5.21 -0.77 -5.94
C MET A 53 6.46 -1.63 -6.04
N LEU A 54 7.08 -1.91 -4.90
CA LEU A 54 8.10 -2.93 -4.76
C LEU A 54 7.42 -4.25 -4.45
N ARG A 55 7.64 -5.25 -5.30
CA ARG A 55 7.18 -6.62 -5.08
C ARG A 55 8.19 -7.58 -5.68
N ARG A 56 8.50 -8.67 -4.96
CA ARG A 56 9.48 -9.69 -5.38
C ARG A 56 10.82 -9.07 -5.84
N GLY A 57 11.32 -8.08 -5.10
CA GLY A 57 12.59 -7.40 -5.38
C GLY A 57 12.59 -6.39 -6.54
N ALA A 58 11.46 -6.20 -7.24
CA ALA A 58 11.39 -5.27 -8.38
C ALA A 58 10.40 -4.12 -8.12
N TRP A 59 10.83 -2.89 -8.43
CA TRP A 59 9.96 -1.72 -8.47
C TRP A 59 9.21 -1.64 -9.79
N LYS A 60 7.89 -1.45 -9.73
CA LYS A 60 7.05 -1.21 -10.91
C LYS A 60 6.19 0.03 -10.70
N PRO A 61 5.99 0.87 -11.73
CA PRO A 61 4.98 1.93 -11.65
C PRO A 61 3.60 1.31 -11.45
N VAL A 62 2.77 1.96 -10.65
CA VAL A 62 1.38 1.58 -10.42
C VAL A 62 0.49 2.75 -10.76
N LYS A 63 -0.54 2.49 -11.57
CA LYS A 63 -1.59 3.45 -11.87
C LYS A 63 -2.89 2.93 -11.24
N PRO A 64 -3.50 3.66 -10.30
CA PRO A 64 -4.83 3.33 -9.83
C PRO A 64 -5.83 3.39 -10.98
N GLU A 65 -6.71 2.41 -11.06
CA GLU A 65 -7.87 2.41 -11.96
C GLU A 65 -9.09 2.80 -11.11
N ASN A 66 -9.76 3.91 -11.45
CA ASN A 66 -10.90 4.45 -10.66
C ASN A 66 -10.57 4.63 -9.17
N GLY A 67 -9.37 5.12 -8.85
CA GLY A 67 -8.92 5.31 -7.45
C GLY A 67 -8.61 4.02 -6.70
N MET A 68 -8.56 2.87 -7.40
CA MET A 68 -8.29 1.56 -6.81
C MET A 68 -6.98 0.99 -7.35
N ILE A 69 -6.16 0.46 -6.44
CA ILE A 69 -4.96 -0.30 -6.77
C ILE A 69 -5.27 -1.78 -6.61
N ARG A 70 -5.12 -2.55 -7.69
CA ARG A 70 -5.31 -4.00 -7.68
C ARG A 70 -3.99 -4.72 -7.39
N VAL A 71 -3.95 -5.49 -6.30
CA VAL A 71 -2.75 -6.22 -5.87
C VAL A 71 -3.09 -7.68 -5.64
N LYS A 72 -2.63 -8.57 -6.53
CA LYS A 72 -2.68 -10.03 -6.33
C LYS A 72 -1.47 -10.47 -5.52
N LEU A 73 -1.66 -11.06 -4.34
CA LEU A 73 -0.57 -11.59 -3.50
C LEU A 73 -0.83 -13.05 -3.14
N ASN A 74 0.24 -13.84 -3.08
CA ASN A 74 0.22 -15.18 -2.48
C ASN A 74 0.40 -15.08 -0.95
N LYS A 75 0.08 -16.15 -0.21
CA LYS A 75 0.35 -16.23 1.23
C LYS A 75 1.83 -15.92 1.52
N ALA A 76 2.06 -15.11 2.57
CA ALA A 76 3.35 -14.58 3.00
C ALA A 76 4.04 -13.60 2.03
N GLU A 77 3.46 -13.33 0.85
CA GLU A 77 4.02 -12.28 -0.02
C GLU A 77 3.80 -10.90 0.58
N LYS A 78 4.80 -10.05 0.32
CA LYS A 78 4.83 -8.66 0.73
C LYS A 78 4.84 -7.75 -0.50
N ALA A 79 4.23 -6.58 -0.34
CA ALA A 79 4.35 -5.49 -1.28
C ALA A 79 4.47 -4.17 -0.53
N LEU A 80 5.18 -3.23 -1.13
CA LEU A 80 5.36 -1.88 -0.63
C LEU A 80 4.91 -0.90 -1.70
N ILE A 81 3.94 -0.04 -1.41
CA ILE A 81 3.51 1.03 -2.31
C ILE A 81 4.06 2.34 -1.76
N THR A 82 4.73 3.12 -2.61
CA THR A 82 5.28 4.44 -2.25
C THR A 82 4.84 5.52 -3.21
N THR A 83 4.68 6.72 -2.68
CA THR A 83 4.62 7.96 -3.47
C THR A 83 6.02 8.49 -3.69
N LYS A 84 6.28 9.13 -4.83
CA LYS A 84 7.46 9.97 -4.98
C LYS A 84 7.42 11.20 -4.05
#